data_AF-A0A2N2JVG9-F1
#
_entry.id   AF-A0A2N2JVG9-F1
#
_cell.length_a   1.000
_cell.length_b   1.000
_cell.length_c   1.000
_cell.angle_alpha   90.00
_cell.angle_beta   90.00
_cell.angle_gamma   90.00
#
_symmetry.space_group_name_H-M   'P 1'
#
loop_
_entity.id
_entity.type
_entity.pdbx_description
1 polymer ?
#
loop_
_entity_poly.entity_id
_entity_poly.type
_entity_poly.pdbx_seq_one_letter_code
_entity_poly.pdbx_strand_id
1 'polypeptide(L)'
;MMTKDDIDLIVAIGTLLVAIFAGISAFVAAKSARETTKAVSLQREAIRAQSFIDILSYERNIRFSECMDVIRSLEDGECVDYEAFQKNHPEKDRQIRKAIDFINHLAHLMRHGYVTPRHFLTLYTPSIEVCHKKLLGQGSWLEGFRKAAKSPKYYLNFECLCRNLENLWSGKEIRWPDSQIQMSKEMRV
;
A
#
# COMPACT_ATOMS: atom_id res chain seq x y z
N MET A 1 -22.57 -22.06 -67.55
CA MET A 1 -21.22 -22.56 -67.26
C MET A 1 -20.47 -21.38 -66.65
N MET A 2 -20.19 -21.37 -65.35
CA MET A 2 -19.43 -20.27 -64.73
C MET A 2 -18.00 -20.33 -65.26
N THR A 3 -17.49 -19.19 -65.71
CA THR A 3 -16.10 -19.08 -66.17
C THR A 3 -15.17 -18.97 -64.96
N LYS A 4 -13.88 -19.29 -65.15
CA LYS A 4 -12.87 -19.21 -64.09
C LYS A 4 -12.78 -17.79 -63.50
N ASP A 5 -12.98 -16.78 -64.35
CA ASP A 5 -12.96 -15.36 -63.98
C ASP A 5 -14.14 -14.98 -63.04
N ASP A 6 -15.30 -15.64 -63.19
CA ASP A 6 -16.45 -15.43 -62.30
C ASP A 6 -16.17 -15.94 -60.87
N ILE A 7 -15.43 -17.06 -60.76
CA ILE A 7 -15.04 -17.66 -59.47
C ILE A 7 -14.01 -16.78 -58.78
N ASP A 8 -13.00 -16.30 -59.53
CA ASP A 8 -11.94 -15.43 -59.00
C ASP A 8 -12.51 -14.09 -58.52
N LEU A 9 -13.50 -13.53 -59.23
CA LEU A 9 -14.20 -12.31 -58.81
C LEU A 9 -14.99 -12.52 -57.50
N ILE A 10 -15.70 -13.63 -57.35
CA ILE A 10 -16.45 -13.95 -56.11
C ILE A 10 -15.51 -14.14 -54.92
N VAL A 11 -14.37 -14.82 -55.13
CA VAL A 11 -13.35 -15.00 -54.08
C VAL A 11 -12.72 -13.66 -53.69
N ALA A 12 -12.45 -12.77 -54.66
CA ALA A 12 -11.93 -11.43 -54.40
C ALA A 12 -12.91 -10.56 -53.60
N ILE A 13 -14.21 -10.60 -53.94
CA ILE A 13 -15.25 -9.89 -53.20
C ILE A 13 -15.40 -10.47 -51.79
N GLY A 14 -15.39 -11.80 -51.64
CA GLY A 14 -15.47 -12.48 -50.34
C GLY A 14 -14.31 -12.12 -49.41
N THR A 15 -13.09 -12.12 -49.93
CA THR A 15 -11.88 -11.74 -49.18
C THR A 15 -11.86 -10.25 -48.82
N LEU A 16 -12.33 -9.37 -49.70
CA LEU A 16 -12.50 -7.95 -49.42
C LEU A 16 -13.49 -7.71 -48.27
N LEU A 17 -14.64 -8.38 -48.29
CA LEU A 17 -15.63 -8.27 -47.23
C LEU A 17 -15.07 -8.76 -45.88
N VAL A 18 -14.37 -9.91 -45.87
CA VAL A 18 -13.71 -10.42 -44.65
C VAL A 18 -12.69 -9.42 -44.11
N ALA A 19 -11.89 -8.79 -44.97
CA ALA A 19 -10.93 -7.77 -44.56
C ALA A 19 -11.60 -6.52 -43.96
N ILE A 20 -12.72 -6.07 -44.54
CA ILE A 20 -13.52 -4.95 -44.02
C ILE A 20 -14.10 -5.30 -42.64
N PHE A 21 -14.70 -6.47 -42.48
CA PHE A 21 -15.25 -6.91 -41.20
C PHE A 21 -14.16 -7.08 -40.14
N ALA A 22 -13.02 -7.67 -40.47
CA ALA A 22 -11.88 -7.79 -39.57
C ALA A 22 -11.35 -6.40 -39.13
N GLY A 23 -11.27 -5.44 -40.05
CA GLY A 23 -10.88 -4.06 -39.75
C GLY A 23 -11.85 -3.35 -38.79
N ILE A 24 -13.16 -3.52 -39.01
CA ILE A 24 -14.21 -2.97 -38.13
C ILE A 24 -14.14 -3.62 -36.73
N SER A 25 -14.00 -4.95 -36.66
CA SER A 25 -13.88 -5.67 -35.39
C SER A 25 -12.64 -5.24 -34.61
N ALA A 26 -11.48 -5.09 -35.27
CA ALA A 26 -10.26 -4.60 -34.65
C ALA A 26 -10.41 -3.15 -34.14
N PHE A 27 -11.08 -2.29 -34.90
CA PHE A 27 -11.35 -0.91 -34.49
C PHE A 27 -12.27 -0.84 -33.26
N VAL A 28 -13.35 -1.62 -33.24
CA VAL A 28 -14.27 -1.70 -32.09
C VAL A 28 -13.56 -2.28 -30.86
N ALA A 29 -12.77 -3.33 -31.02
CA ALA A 29 -11.97 -3.91 -29.94
C ALA A 29 -10.97 -2.90 -29.37
N ALA A 30 -10.28 -2.12 -30.23
CA ALA A 30 -9.36 -1.07 -29.79
C ALA A 30 -10.07 0.06 -29.04
N LYS A 31 -11.26 0.48 -29.50
CA LYS A 31 -12.07 1.50 -28.81
C LYS A 31 -12.57 0.99 -27.46
N SER A 32 -13.09 -0.24 -27.41
CA SER A 32 -13.53 -0.90 -26.18
C SER A 32 -12.38 -1.03 -25.18
N ALA A 33 -11.19 -1.49 -25.61
CA ALA A 33 -10.01 -1.57 -24.77
C ALA A 33 -9.59 -0.21 -24.20
N ARG A 34 -9.67 0.87 -24.99
CA ARG A 34 -9.40 2.24 -24.50
C ARG A 34 -10.43 2.71 -23.47
N GLU A 35 -11.71 2.44 -23.70
CA GLU A 35 -12.79 2.78 -22.77
C GLU A 35 -12.66 1.98 -21.46
N THR A 36 -12.36 0.67 -21.54
CA THR A 36 -12.07 -0.16 -20.36
C THR A 36 -10.85 0.35 -19.61
N THR A 37 -9.78 0.74 -20.31
CA THR A 37 -8.58 1.29 -19.68
C THR A 37 -8.88 2.59 -18.92
N LYS A 38 -9.70 3.48 -19.51
CA LYS A 38 -10.18 4.70 -18.84
C LYS A 38 -11.08 4.40 -17.65
N ALA A 39 -11.98 3.43 -17.77
CA ALA A 39 -12.86 3.01 -16.68
C ALA A 39 -12.03 2.46 -15.49
N VAL A 40 -11.03 1.63 -15.78
CA VAL A 40 -10.10 1.09 -14.78
C VAL A 40 -9.28 2.21 -14.13
N SER A 41 -8.81 3.21 -14.88
CA SER A 41 -8.07 4.34 -14.30
C SER A 41 -8.96 5.17 -13.37
N LEU A 42 -10.19 5.49 -13.77
CA LEU A 42 -11.14 6.22 -12.95
C LEU A 42 -11.53 5.44 -11.68
N GLN A 43 -11.72 4.12 -11.79
CA GLN A 43 -11.97 3.26 -10.63
C GLN A 43 -10.78 3.25 -9.67
N ARG A 44 -9.55 3.18 -10.16
CA ARG A 44 -8.34 3.25 -9.33
C ARG A 44 -8.23 4.59 -8.60
N GLU A 45 -8.53 5.69 -9.28
CA GLU A 45 -8.55 7.02 -8.67
C GLU A 45 -9.64 7.15 -7.60
N ALA A 46 -10.85 6.65 -7.87
CA ALA A 46 -11.94 6.62 -6.89
C ALA A 46 -11.58 5.80 -5.65
N ILE A 47 -10.97 4.61 -5.83
CA ILE A 47 -10.51 3.76 -4.71
C ILE A 47 -9.45 4.50 -3.88
N ARG A 48 -8.49 5.17 -4.54
CA ARG A 48 -7.46 5.96 -3.84
C ARG A 48 -8.05 7.13 -3.05
N ALA A 49 -9.00 7.85 -3.64
CA ALA A 49 -9.69 8.96 -2.98
C ALA A 49 -10.50 8.47 -1.78
N GLN A 50 -11.25 7.39 -1.92
CA GLN A 50 -12.00 6.78 -0.82
C GLN A 50 -11.05 6.31 0.30
N SER A 51 -9.98 5.61 -0.05
CA SER A 51 -8.98 5.14 0.92
C SER A 51 -8.37 6.32 1.69
N PHE A 52 -8.11 7.45 1.02
CA PHE A 52 -7.62 8.66 1.67
C PHE A 52 -8.64 9.23 2.68
N ILE A 53 -9.93 9.29 2.32
CA ILE A 53 -11.00 9.73 3.22
C ILE A 53 -11.12 8.81 4.44
N ASP A 54 -11.07 7.49 4.21
CA ASP A 54 -11.17 6.48 5.27
C ASP A 54 -9.99 6.58 6.25
N ILE A 55 -8.79 6.84 5.74
CA ILE A 55 -7.61 7.08 6.57
C ILE A 55 -7.79 8.34 7.42
N LEU A 56 -8.24 9.45 6.84
CA LEU A 56 -8.50 10.68 7.59
C LEU A 56 -9.62 10.51 8.63
N SER A 57 -10.60 9.65 8.36
CA SER A 57 -11.61 9.29 9.36
C SER A 57 -10.99 8.46 10.49
N TYR A 58 -10.19 7.43 10.16
CA TYR A 58 -9.52 6.59 11.14
C TYR A 58 -8.58 7.40 12.04
N GLU A 59 -7.77 8.29 11.44
CA GLU A 59 -6.87 9.21 12.16
C GLU A 59 -7.61 10.02 13.23
N ARG A 60 -8.75 10.63 12.85
CA ARG A 60 -9.60 11.41 13.75
C ARG A 60 -10.20 10.54 14.86
N ASN A 61 -10.70 9.35 14.50
CA ASN A 61 -11.34 8.44 15.45
C ASN A 61 -10.38 7.96 16.56
N ILE A 62 -9.10 7.76 16.23
CA ILE A 62 -8.10 7.36 17.23
C ILE A 62 -7.47 8.54 17.98
N ARG A 63 -7.82 9.79 17.61
CA ARG A 63 -7.16 11.01 18.11
C ARG A 63 -5.64 10.92 17.93
N PHE A 64 -5.22 10.62 16.70
CA PHE A 64 -3.83 10.32 16.37
C PHE A 64 -2.84 11.38 16.86
N SER A 65 -3.18 12.67 16.70
CA SER A 65 -2.34 13.79 17.18
C SER A 65 -2.01 13.67 18.67
N GLU A 66 -2.99 13.36 19.50
CA GLU A 66 -2.80 13.28 20.95
C GLU A 66 -1.97 12.04 21.33
N CYS A 67 -2.19 10.92 20.65
CA CYS A 67 -1.35 9.74 20.83
C CYS A 67 0.11 10.03 20.45
N MET A 68 0.34 10.85 19.42
CA MET A 68 1.67 11.29 19.03
C MET A 68 2.29 12.25 20.04
N ASP A 69 1.51 13.10 20.71
CA ASP A 69 2.01 13.98 21.77
C ASP A 69 2.52 13.17 22.98
N VAL A 70 1.85 12.05 23.30
CA VAL A 70 2.39 11.10 24.29
C VAL A 70 3.74 10.55 23.84
N ILE A 71 3.90 10.12 22.59
CA ILE A 71 5.19 9.61 22.09
C ILE A 71 6.28 10.70 22.14
N ARG A 72 5.94 11.94 21.76
CA ARG A 72 6.90 13.07 21.78
C ARG A 72 7.36 13.43 23.19
N SER A 73 6.47 13.32 24.17
CA SER A 73 6.74 13.63 25.57
C SER A 73 7.50 12.54 26.33
N LEU A 74 7.74 11.37 25.71
CA LEU A 74 8.54 10.33 26.34
C LEU A 74 9.97 10.82 26.60
N GLU A 75 10.46 10.58 27.81
CA GLU A 75 11.85 10.85 28.15
C GLU A 75 12.78 9.85 27.43
N ASP A 76 14.02 10.25 27.20
CA ASP A 76 15.00 9.35 26.58
C ASP A 76 15.28 8.17 27.54
N GLY A 77 15.07 6.95 27.06
CA GLY A 77 15.23 5.74 27.86
C GLY A 77 13.98 5.27 28.61
N GLU A 78 12.88 6.04 28.63
CA GLU A 78 11.66 5.71 29.38
C GLU A 78 11.06 4.35 28.99
N CYS A 79 11.26 3.93 27.74
CA CYS A 79 10.71 2.67 27.19
C CYS A 79 11.74 1.53 27.06
N VAL A 80 12.97 1.67 27.58
CA VAL A 80 14.02 0.64 27.48
C VAL A 80 13.58 -0.66 28.15
N ASP A 81 13.04 -0.56 29.36
CA ASP A 81 12.39 -1.66 30.06
C ASP A 81 10.88 -1.63 29.78
N TYR A 82 10.46 -2.38 28.77
CA TYR A 82 9.06 -2.43 28.36
C TYR A 82 8.13 -2.95 29.47
N GLU A 83 8.57 -3.93 30.27
CA GLU A 83 7.72 -4.51 31.32
C GLU A 83 7.49 -3.50 32.44
N ALA A 84 8.54 -2.79 32.87
CA ALA A 84 8.42 -1.70 33.83
C ALA A 84 7.57 -0.55 33.26
N PHE A 85 7.81 -0.16 32.01
CA PHE A 85 7.04 0.89 31.33
C PHE A 85 5.55 0.55 31.26
N GLN A 86 5.19 -0.65 30.80
CA GLN A 86 3.80 -1.09 30.69
C GLN A 86 3.11 -1.11 32.05
N LYS A 87 3.81 -1.52 33.10
CA LYS A 87 3.29 -1.55 34.47
C LYS A 87 3.07 -0.15 35.05
N ASN A 88 4.02 0.76 34.84
CA ASN A 88 3.99 2.11 35.42
C ASN A 88 3.13 3.09 34.60
N HIS A 89 3.05 2.87 33.29
CA HIS A 89 2.39 3.77 32.34
C HIS A 89 1.45 3.02 31.36
N PRO A 90 0.49 2.20 31.84
CA PRO A 90 -0.37 1.39 30.98
C PRO A 90 -1.20 2.22 29.99
N GLU A 91 -1.58 3.44 30.40
CA GLU A 91 -2.33 4.37 29.55
C GLU A 91 -1.46 4.97 28.43
N LYS A 92 -0.18 5.26 28.70
CA LYS A 92 0.74 5.70 27.65
C LYS A 92 0.96 4.56 26.65
N ASP A 93 1.22 3.33 27.13
CA ASP A 93 1.37 2.15 26.27
C ASP A 93 0.16 1.94 25.35
N ARG A 94 -1.07 2.08 25.89
CA ARG A 94 -2.29 2.01 25.09
C ARG A 94 -2.36 3.06 23.98
N GLN A 95 -1.96 4.30 24.25
CA GLN A 95 -1.96 5.37 23.26
C GLN A 95 -0.86 5.19 22.21
N ILE A 96 0.34 4.77 22.64
CA ILE A 96 1.44 4.41 21.74
C ILE A 96 0.99 3.33 20.75
N ARG A 97 0.35 2.26 21.24
CA ARG A 97 -0.18 1.19 20.38
C ARG A 97 -1.18 1.70 19.35
N LYS A 98 -2.13 2.56 19.73
CA LYS A 98 -3.08 3.16 18.78
C LYS A 98 -2.39 3.94 17.65
N ALA A 99 -1.37 4.73 17.98
CA ALA A 99 -0.59 5.46 16.98
C ALA A 99 0.18 4.51 16.06
N ILE A 100 0.81 3.48 16.61
CA ILE A 100 1.55 2.49 15.82
C ILE A 100 0.62 1.64 14.96
N ASP A 101 -0.55 1.23 15.46
CA ASP A 101 -1.56 0.50 14.68
C ASP A 101 -1.96 1.29 13.43
N PHE A 102 -2.20 2.60 13.59
CA PHE A 102 -2.49 3.50 12.47
C PHE A 102 -1.33 3.59 11.48
N ILE A 103 -0.10 3.85 11.95
CA ILE A 103 1.07 3.95 11.06
C ILE A 103 1.36 2.61 10.37
N ASN A 104 1.20 1.49 11.07
CA ASN A 104 1.34 0.16 10.50
C ASN A 104 0.28 -0.09 9.42
N HIS A 105 -0.97 0.33 9.65
CA HIS A 105 -2.02 0.26 8.65
C HIS A 105 -1.69 1.11 7.42
N LEU A 106 -1.17 2.33 7.60
CA LEU A 106 -0.68 3.15 6.49
C LEU A 106 0.41 2.45 5.68
N ALA A 107 1.39 1.85 6.36
CA ALA A 107 2.45 1.08 5.72
C ALA A 107 1.88 -0.08 4.87
N HIS A 108 0.87 -0.79 5.38
CA HIS A 108 0.15 -1.82 4.63
C HIS A 108 -0.54 -1.27 3.37
N LEU A 109 -1.24 -0.14 3.48
CA LEU A 109 -1.93 0.45 2.32
C LEU A 109 -0.95 0.95 1.26
N MET A 110 0.18 1.54 1.68
CA MET A 110 1.25 1.98 0.77
C MET A 110 1.85 0.79 0.04
N ARG A 111 2.17 -0.29 0.76
CA ARG A 111 2.73 -1.52 0.20
C ARG A 111 1.85 -2.11 -0.91
N HIS A 112 0.54 -2.16 -0.70
CA HIS A 112 -0.40 -2.75 -1.67
C HIS A 112 -0.84 -1.78 -2.78
N GLY A 113 -0.29 -0.56 -2.82
CA GLY A 113 -0.60 0.43 -3.86
C GLY A 113 -1.99 1.06 -3.75
N TYR A 114 -2.70 0.84 -2.64
CA TYR A 114 -3.96 1.52 -2.34
C TYR A 114 -3.75 3.01 -2.12
N VAL A 115 -2.55 3.39 -1.66
CA VAL A 115 -2.16 4.79 -1.51
C VAL A 115 -0.77 5.06 -2.09
N THR A 116 -0.62 6.25 -2.69
CA THR A 116 0.68 6.71 -3.19
C THR A 116 1.52 7.23 -2.02
N PRO A 117 2.76 6.74 -1.83
CA PRO A 117 3.61 7.16 -0.72
C PRO A 117 3.73 8.68 -0.57
N ARG A 118 3.93 9.39 -1.68
CA ARG A 118 4.15 10.84 -1.71
C ARG A 118 3.12 11.64 -0.91
N HIS A 119 1.82 11.34 -1.03
CA HIS A 119 0.78 12.11 -0.34
C HIS A 119 0.81 11.89 1.19
N PHE A 120 1.11 10.66 1.61
CA PHE A 120 1.12 10.29 3.03
C PHE A 120 2.40 10.72 3.73
N LEU A 121 3.54 10.56 3.06
CA LEU A 121 4.82 10.97 3.61
C LEU A 121 4.84 12.47 3.88
N THR A 122 4.26 13.31 3.02
CA THR A 122 4.16 14.75 3.28
C THR A 122 3.45 15.06 4.60
N LEU A 123 2.41 14.31 4.96
CA LEU A 123 1.63 14.56 6.17
C LEU A 123 2.25 13.95 7.42
N TYR A 124 2.77 12.72 7.32
CA TYR A 124 3.11 11.92 8.49
C TYR A 124 4.61 11.71 8.72
N THR A 125 5.49 12.19 7.84
CA THR A 125 6.96 12.07 8.02
C THR A 125 7.42 12.52 9.41
N PRO A 126 7.04 13.71 9.93
CA PRO A 126 7.47 14.13 11.26
C PRO A 126 7.05 13.16 12.38
N SER A 127 5.86 12.57 12.26
CA SER A 127 5.35 11.59 13.22
C SER A 127 6.09 10.26 13.11
N ILE A 128 6.39 9.80 11.88
CA ILE A 128 7.16 8.57 11.63
C ILE A 128 8.59 8.68 12.17
N GLU A 129 9.24 9.84 11.99
CA GLU A 129 10.59 10.11 12.50
C GLU A 129 10.63 10.11 14.03
N VAL A 130 9.64 10.74 14.68
CA VAL A 130 9.49 10.71 16.13
C VAL A 130 9.34 9.27 16.63
N CYS A 131 8.46 8.48 16.00
CA CYS A 131 8.28 7.08 16.33
C CYS A 131 9.58 6.27 16.15
N HIS A 132 10.30 6.50 15.05
CA HIS A 132 11.58 5.84 14.80
C HIS A 132 12.58 6.15 15.91
N LYS A 133 12.75 7.43 16.27
CA LYS A 133 13.69 7.85 17.31
C LYS A 133 13.32 7.30 18.69
N LYS A 134 12.05 7.44 19.10
CA LYS A 134 11.61 7.14 20.47
C LYS A 134 11.30 5.67 20.72
N LEU A 135 10.80 4.94 19.72
CA LEU A 135 10.25 3.59 19.92
C LEU A 135 11.09 2.46 19.28
N LEU A 136 11.92 2.80 18.30
CA LEU A 136 12.83 1.86 17.60
C LEU A 136 14.32 2.15 17.86
N GLY A 137 14.65 3.35 18.32
CA GLY A 137 16.02 3.80 18.58
C GLY A 137 16.60 3.21 19.88
N GLN A 138 17.15 4.07 20.73
CA GLN A 138 17.97 3.69 21.90
C GLN A 138 17.18 3.14 23.11
N GLY A 139 16.07 2.42 22.88
CA GLY A 139 15.22 1.90 23.95
C GLY A 139 13.97 1.23 23.42
N SER A 140 14.16 0.15 22.67
CA SER A 140 13.22 -0.47 21.74
C SER A 140 11.94 -0.99 22.42
N TRP A 141 11.00 -0.07 22.69
CA TRP A 141 9.61 -0.36 23.02
C TRP A 141 9.05 -1.47 22.13
N LEU A 142 9.36 -1.42 20.82
CA LEU A 142 8.89 -2.42 19.85
C LEU A 142 9.43 -3.83 20.11
N GLU A 143 10.69 -3.97 20.50
CA GLU A 143 11.28 -5.29 20.81
C GLU A 143 10.72 -5.85 22.11
N GLY A 144 10.59 -5.01 23.14
CA GLY A 144 9.94 -5.38 24.40
C GLY A 144 8.48 -5.80 24.19
N PHE A 145 7.72 -5.02 23.40
CA PHE A 145 6.35 -5.36 23.02
C PHE A 145 6.27 -6.72 22.31
N ARG A 146 7.14 -6.98 21.32
CA ARG A 146 7.18 -8.27 20.60
C ARG A 146 7.45 -9.45 21.51
N LYS A 147 8.36 -9.29 22.50
CA LYS A 147 8.65 -10.30 23.52
C LYS A 147 7.42 -10.58 24.38
N ALA A 148 6.78 -9.53 24.91
CA ALA A 148 5.58 -9.65 25.73
C ALA A 148 4.41 -10.28 24.95
N ALA A 149 4.21 -9.90 23.69
CA ALA A 149 3.20 -10.43 22.80
C ALA A 149 3.54 -11.83 22.24
N LYS A 150 4.72 -12.39 22.55
CA LYS A 150 5.24 -13.67 22.02
C LYS A 150 5.15 -13.78 20.50
N SER A 151 5.33 -12.66 19.80
CA SER A 151 5.22 -12.60 18.35
C SER A 151 6.26 -11.65 17.77
N PRO A 152 7.34 -12.19 17.19
CA PRO A 152 8.44 -11.38 16.65
C PRO A 152 8.03 -10.59 15.40
N LYS A 153 6.85 -10.88 14.83
CA LYS A 153 6.35 -10.29 13.59
C LYS A 153 5.39 -9.11 13.80
N TYR A 154 5.12 -8.72 15.04
CA TYR A 154 4.27 -7.54 15.28
C TYR A 154 4.90 -6.29 14.67
N TYR A 155 4.06 -5.49 14.00
CA TYR A 155 4.41 -4.19 13.45
C TYR A 155 5.61 -4.18 12.51
N LEU A 156 5.83 -5.27 11.75
CA LEU A 156 6.91 -5.33 10.76
C LEU A 156 6.78 -4.27 9.66
N ASN A 157 5.55 -3.94 9.21
CA ASN A 157 5.37 -2.93 8.17
C ASN A 157 5.63 -1.52 8.71
N PHE A 158 5.21 -1.23 9.95
CA PHE A 158 5.62 -0.01 10.65
C PHE A 158 7.14 0.09 10.79
N GLU A 159 7.81 -0.96 11.25
CA GLU A 159 9.28 -0.95 11.37
C GLU A 159 9.96 -0.73 10.01
N CYS A 160 9.48 -1.43 8.98
CA CYS A 160 9.96 -1.26 7.61
C CYS A 160 9.79 0.17 7.12
N LEU A 161 8.63 0.79 7.38
CA LEU A 161 8.33 2.18 7.03
C LEU A 161 9.30 3.14 7.72
N CYS A 162 9.49 3.03 9.03
CA CYS A 162 10.42 3.87 9.79
C CYS A 162 11.86 3.77 9.29
N ARG A 163 12.35 2.56 9.03
CA ARG A 163 13.75 2.33 8.61
C ARG A 163 14.04 2.72 7.16
N ASN A 164 13.01 2.80 6.31
CA ASN A 164 13.16 3.06 4.87
C ASN A 164 12.53 4.37 4.42
N LEU A 165 12.31 5.31 5.33
CA LEU A 165 11.61 6.57 5.05
C LEU A 165 12.29 7.38 3.92
N GLU A 166 13.61 7.48 3.93
CA GLU A 166 14.39 8.15 2.87
C GLU A 166 14.27 7.47 1.51
N ASN A 167 14.23 6.13 1.50
CA ASN A 167 14.04 5.36 0.28
C ASN A 167 12.64 5.60 -0.32
N LEU A 168 11.61 5.70 0.53
CA LEU A 168 10.26 6.02 0.08
C LEU A 168 10.17 7.43 -0.52
N TRP A 169 10.83 8.41 0.10
CA TRP A 169 10.88 9.78 -0.40
C TRP A 169 11.59 9.90 -1.75
N SER A 170 12.68 9.15 -1.92
CA SER A 170 13.45 9.11 -3.17
C SER A 170 12.84 8.22 -4.26
N GLY A 171 11.72 7.57 -3.98
CA GLY A 171 11.04 6.66 -4.91
C GLY A 171 11.80 5.36 -5.18
N LYS A 172 12.76 5.00 -4.31
CA LYS A 172 13.50 3.74 -4.40
C LYS A 172 12.60 2.58 -3.97
N GLU A 173 12.83 1.41 -4.57
CA GLU A 173 12.14 0.18 -4.19
C GLU A 173 12.50 -0.23 -2.76
N ILE A 174 11.50 -0.73 -2.02
CA ILE A 174 11.66 -1.20 -0.65
C ILE A 174 11.17 -2.61 -0.54
N ARG A 175 11.98 -3.43 0.13
CA ARG A 175 11.65 -4.81 0.40
C ARG A 175 10.75 -4.92 1.63
N TRP A 176 9.44 -5.02 1.41
CA TRP A 176 8.48 -5.22 2.48
C TRP A 176 8.59 -6.63 3.11
N PRO A 177 8.36 -6.78 4.43
CA PRO A 177 8.63 -7.99 5.19
C PRO A 177 7.94 -9.27 4.67
N ASP A 178 6.71 -9.20 4.14
CA ASP A 178 6.02 -10.42 3.63
C ASP A 178 6.12 -10.63 2.12
N SER A 179 6.99 -9.88 1.41
CA SER A 179 7.31 -10.13 -0.01
C SER A 179 7.85 -11.55 -0.27
N GLN A 180 8.31 -12.24 0.77
CA GLN A 180 8.77 -13.64 0.68
C GLN A 180 7.65 -14.70 0.71
N ILE A 181 6.42 -14.36 1.16
CA ILE A 181 5.36 -15.36 1.31
C ILE A 181 4.62 -15.62 -0.02
N GLN A 182 4.58 -14.65 -0.93
CA GLN A 182 3.84 -14.78 -2.20
C GLN A 182 4.58 -15.55 -3.29
N MET A 183 5.93 -15.53 -3.34
CA MET A 183 6.67 -16.26 -4.38
C MET A 183 6.67 -17.79 -4.21
N SER A 184 6.27 -18.32 -3.05
CA SER A 184 6.26 -19.77 -2.81
C SER A 184 4.93 -20.46 -3.16
N LYS A 185 3.86 -19.69 -3.46
CA LYS A 185 2.53 -20.25 -3.79
C LYS A 185 2.14 -20.16 -5.26
N GLU A 186 2.76 -19.29 -6.05
CA GLU A 186 2.45 -19.16 -7.50
C GLU A 186 3.29 -20.07 -8.42
N MET A 187 4.14 -20.94 -7.87
CA MET A 187 4.88 -21.97 -8.62
C MET A 187 4.41 -23.41 -8.35
N ARG A 188 3.18 -23.57 -7.85
CA ARG A 188 2.51 -24.89 -7.75
C ARG A 188 1.08 -24.82 -8.27
N VAL A 189 0.94 -24.58 -9.57
CA VAL A 189 -0.19 -25.08 -10.37
C VAL A 189 0.39 -25.61 -11.67
#